data_AF-A0A7Y4ZIA8-F1
#
_entry.id   AF-A0A7Y4ZIA8-F1
#
_cell.length_a   1.000
_cell.length_b   1.000
_cell.length_c   1.000
_cell.angle_alpha   90.00
_cell.angle_beta   90.00
_cell.angle_gamma   90.00
#
_symmetry.space_group_name_H-M   'P 1'
#
loop_
_entity.id
_entity.type
_entity.pdbx_description
1 polymer ?
#
loop_
_entity_poly.entity_id
_entity_poly.type
_entity_poly.pdbx_seq_one_letter_code
_entity_poly.pdbx_strand_id
1 'polypeptide(L)'
;MQHASAPPPSFDFRNAGTAGAHRSEARQMRARPIVPLEDYRSERVSRPPPTGSTGAGRIALAPAESFRASDEMLRDEAQTKLAHSPALQVVCEMMGKLRVMTFDWWTPEFTRQRWSAHARMRWFRDRPDLRQEITASLTGLPATTARHKSPEFQADLMAAVMEAGDVSAPRFEEVFDPRDLVVHGPVAEFWTSFRERMPWHDDGASHQAFIAWFLRALLAERTCAEEGTRRAILTPLDVRAAIDARVWQTYLPVDVRAAVDEARIRQERSRPRDPYLARHELAIAVPEHIAAHVPLTELTGVFTAAEQAMASEFSAIRTVGRVRSE
;
A
#
# COMPACT_ATOMS: atom_id res chain seq x y z
N MET A 1 29.15 -38.31 -35.49
CA MET A 1 29.34 -38.22 -34.03
C MET A 1 27.98 -37.97 -33.41
N GLN A 2 27.40 -39.01 -32.81
CA GLN A 2 26.06 -39.05 -32.25
C GLN A 2 26.11 -38.55 -30.81
N HIS A 3 25.38 -37.50 -30.47
CA HIS A 3 25.15 -37.10 -29.08
C HIS A 3 23.85 -37.72 -28.59
N ALA A 4 23.98 -38.65 -27.66
CA ALA A 4 22.88 -39.30 -26.97
C ALA A 4 22.32 -38.34 -25.88
N SER A 5 21.03 -38.02 -25.98
CA SER A 5 20.26 -37.34 -24.94
C SER A 5 19.89 -38.32 -23.83
N ALA A 6 20.22 -37.99 -22.58
CA ALA A 6 19.74 -38.71 -21.40
C ALA A 6 18.29 -38.31 -21.07
N PRO A 7 17.42 -39.24 -20.63
CA PRO A 7 16.07 -38.91 -20.19
C PRO A 7 16.05 -38.44 -18.71
N PRO A 8 15.13 -37.55 -18.32
CA PRO A 8 14.93 -37.17 -16.93
C PRO A 8 14.14 -38.26 -16.15
N PRO A 9 14.31 -38.33 -14.82
CA PRO A 9 13.68 -39.36 -14.00
C PRO A 9 12.20 -39.09 -13.75
N SER A 10 11.41 -40.15 -13.87
CA SER A 10 10.00 -40.27 -13.49
C SER A 10 9.83 -40.26 -11.96
N PHE A 11 9.04 -39.32 -11.44
CA PHE A 11 8.55 -39.35 -10.06
C PHE A 11 7.07 -39.69 -10.05
N ASP A 12 6.77 -40.93 -9.71
CA ASP A 12 5.44 -41.43 -9.33
C ASP A 12 5.32 -41.42 -7.81
N PHE A 13 4.33 -40.71 -7.28
CA PHE A 13 3.77 -41.00 -5.95
C PHE A 13 2.25 -40.75 -5.98
N ARG A 14 1.51 -41.83 -6.28
CA ARG A 14 0.16 -42.07 -5.76
C ARG A 14 0.29 -42.84 -4.45
N ASN A 15 -0.29 -42.39 -3.34
CA ASN A 15 -1.61 -42.86 -2.87
C ASN A 15 -1.90 -42.48 -1.39
N ALA A 16 -3.20 -42.21 -1.15
CA ALA A 16 -4.01 -42.39 0.07
C ALA A 16 -3.58 -41.67 1.37
N GLY A 17 -4.44 -40.99 2.14
CA GLY A 17 -5.90 -40.96 2.22
C GLY A 17 -6.32 -41.24 3.67
N THR A 18 -7.05 -40.32 4.32
CA THR A 18 -8.06 -40.48 5.39
C THR A 18 -8.44 -39.08 5.90
N ALA A 19 -9.64 -38.56 5.63
CA ALA A 19 -10.90 -38.80 6.33
C ALA A 19 -10.89 -38.27 7.78
N GLY A 20 -11.59 -37.16 8.00
CA GLY A 20 -11.84 -36.56 9.32
C GLY A 20 -13.01 -35.58 9.24
N ALA A 21 -14.22 -36.12 9.25
CA ALA A 21 -15.45 -35.36 9.48
C ALA A 21 -15.54 -34.99 10.97
N HIS A 22 -15.93 -33.76 11.32
CA HIS A 22 -16.90 -33.50 12.40
C HIS A 22 -17.29 -32.02 12.53
N ARG A 23 -18.61 -31.84 12.66
CA ARG A 23 -19.34 -30.83 13.45
C ARG A 23 -19.39 -29.39 12.96
N SER A 24 -20.45 -29.15 12.20
CA SER A 24 -21.38 -28.05 12.36
C SER A 24 -21.71 -27.72 13.83
N GLU A 25 -21.42 -26.49 14.26
CA GLU A 25 -22.09 -25.86 15.40
C GLU A 25 -22.71 -24.53 14.96
N ALA A 26 -24.05 -24.52 15.00
CA ALA A 26 -24.89 -23.35 14.81
C ALA A 26 -24.73 -22.40 16.00
N ARG A 27 -24.21 -21.20 15.78
CA ARG A 27 -24.16 -20.15 16.80
C ARG A 27 -25.44 -19.34 16.76
N GLN A 28 -26.35 -19.67 17.67
CA GLN A 28 -27.59 -18.95 17.97
C GLN A 28 -27.31 -17.47 18.29
N MET A 29 -28.05 -16.59 17.63
CA MET A 29 -28.22 -15.19 18.01
C MET A 29 -28.94 -15.12 19.37
N ARG A 30 -28.35 -14.41 20.34
CA ARG A 30 -29.07 -13.93 21.53
C ARG A 30 -29.13 -12.40 21.48
N ALA A 31 -30.36 -11.90 21.38
CA ALA A 31 -30.71 -10.49 21.51
C ALA A 31 -30.30 -9.95 22.88
N ARG A 32 -29.72 -8.75 22.90
CA ARG A 32 -29.45 -7.99 24.12
C ARG A 32 -30.70 -7.19 24.54
N PRO A 33 -31.08 -7.15 25.83
CA PRO A 33 -32.15 -6.30 26.30
C PRO A 33 -31.72 -4.83 26.36
N ILE A 34 -32.66 -3.98 25.96
CA ILE A 34 -32.64 -2.52 26.07
C ILE A 34 -32.87 -2.15 27.55
N VAL A 35 -32.01 -1.30 28.13
CA VAL A 35 -32.21 -0.74 29.47
C VAL A 35 -32.75 0.69 29.32
N PRO A 36 -33.85 1.07 30.01
CA PRO A 36 -34.43 2.41 29.90
C PRO A 36 -33.60 3.48 30.60
N LEU A 37 -33.61 4.66 29.99
CA LEU A 37 -33.04 5.90 30.48
C LEU A 37 -34.14 6.66 31.23
N GLU A 38 -34.03 6.85 32.55
CA GLU A 38 -34.81 7.88 33.25
C GLU A 38 -34.20 8.26 34.60
N ASP A 39 -34.11 9.59 34.76
CA ASP A 39 -34.26 10.38 35.97
C ASP A 39 -33.43 10.08 37.22
N TYR A 40 -32.41 10.91 37.45
CA TYR A 40 -32.18 11.46 38.79
C TYR A 40 -31.69 12.92 38.72
N ARG A 41 -32.64 13.82 38.98
CA ARG A 41 -32.43 15.26 39.17
C ARG A 41 -32.56 15.54 40.68
N SER A 42 -31.65 16.38 41.17
CA SER A 42 -31.71 17.11 42.45
C SER A 42 -31.22 16.39 43.70
N GLU A 43 -30.12 16.88 44.28
CA GLU A 43 -30.22 17.67 45.52
C GLU A 43 -28.93 18.45 45.78
N ARG A 44 -29.09 19.76 45.95
CA ARG A 44 -28.07 20.67 46.48
C ARG A 44 -28.11 20.58 48.00
N VAL A 45 -26.96 20.38 48.63
CA VAL A 45 -26.75 20.75 50.04
C VAL A 45 -25.42 21.49 50.15
N SER A 46 -25.53 22.76 50.54
CA SER A 46 -24.46 23.69 50.84
C SER A 46 -23.65 23.28 52.07
N ARG A 47 -22.31 23.44 52.03
CA ARG A 47 -21.51 23.79 53.22
C ARG A 47 -20.35 24.75 52.85
N PRO A 48 -19.96 25.66 53.78
CA PRO A 48 -19.13 26.85 53.53
C PRO A 48 -17.61 26.60 53.71
N PRO A 49 -16.74 27.59 53.41
CA PRO A 49 -15.30 27.38 53.22
C PRO A 49 -14.49 27.63 54.51
N PRO A 50 -13.22 27.18 54.57
CA PRO A 50 -12.24 27.78 55.46
C PRO A 50 -11.25 28.67 54.68
N THR A 51 -11.19 29.92 55.12
CA THR A 51 -10.14 30.91 54.84
C THR A 51 -8.86 30.58 55.61
N GLY A 52 -7.70 30.82 54.99
CA GLY A 52 -6.37 30.85 55.62
C GLY A 52 -5.27 30.69 54.57
N SER A 53 -4.78 31.78 53.98
CA SER A 53 -3.58 32.52 54.40
C SER A 53 -2.26 31.97 53.83
N THR A 54 -1.77 32.70 52.83
CA THR A 54 -0.40 33.22 52.71
C THR A 54 0.75 32.22 52.58
N GLY A 55 1.25 32.09 51.35
CA GLY A 55 2.56 31.50 51.03
C GLY A 55 2.98 31.90 49.63
N ALA A 56 3.70 33.03 49.54
CA ALA A 56 4.30 33.50 48.30
C ALA A 56 5.33 32.48 47.79
N GLY A 57 5.08 31.94 46.62
CA GLY A 57 6.02 31.12 45.86
C GLY A 57 5.57 31.13 44.42
N ARG A 58 6.00 32.16 43.66
CA ARG A 58 5.98 32.12 42.20
C ARG A 58 6.89 30.97 41.77
N ILE A 59 6.34 29.77 41.71
CA ILE A 59 6.89 28.72 40.86
C ILE A 59 6.59 29.21 39.45
N ALA A 60 7.65 29.61 38.74
CA ALA A 60 7.57 29.77 37.30
C ALA A 60 6.96 28.48 36.75
N LEU A 61 5.72 28.55 36.28
CA LEU A 61 5.17 27.55 35.39
C LEU A 61 6.16 27.47 34.23
N ALA A 62 6.96 26.40 34.23
CA ALA A 62 7.69 25.98 33.06
C ALA A 62 6.69 26.05 31.89
N PRO A 63 7.07 26.63 30.74
CA PRO A 63 6.22 26.57 29.57
C PRO A 63 5.89 25.10 29.36
N ALA A 64 4.60 24.79 29.28
CA ALA A 64 4.11 23.44 29.03
C ALA A 64 4.98 22.81 27.94
N GLU A 65 5.75 21.80 28.32
CA GLU A 65 6.44 20.96 27.35
C GLU A 65 5.33 20.43 26.44
N SER A 66 5.22 21.03 25.26
CA SER A 66 4.41 20.49 24.18
C SER A 66 4.78 19.01 24.11
N PHE A 67 3.81 18.11 24.35
CA PHE A 67 3.98 16.67 24.21
C PHE A 67 4.51 16.39 22.80
N ARG A 68 5.82 16.43 22.61
CA ARG A 68 6.48 15.96 21.40
C ARG A 68 6.36 14.45 21.50
N ALA A 69 5.50 13.87 20.67
CA ALA A 69 5.40 12.42 20.55
C ALA A 69 6.80 11.84 20.41
N SER A 70 7.09 10.76 21.14
CA SER A 70 8.38 10.09 21.01
C SER A 70 8.57 9.56 19.59
N ASP A 71 9.81 9.36 19.17
CA ASP A 71 10.12 8.80 17.84
C ASP A 71 9.43 7.43 17.65
N GLU A 72 9.29 6.65 18.72
CA GLU A 72 8.56 5.38 18.74
C GLU A 72 7.07 5.58 18.47
N MET A 73 6.40 6.51 19.16
CA MET A 73 5.00 6.84 18.90
C MET A 73 4.75 7.30 17.46
N LEU A 74 5.67 8.11 16.90
CA LEU A 74 5.57 8.57 15.52
C LEU A 74 5.75 7.44 14.49
N ARG A 75 6.59 6.44 14.80
CA ARG A 75 6.71 5.21 13.99
C ARG A 75 5.46 4.36 14.08
N ASP A 76 4.90 4.18 15.27
CA ASP A 76 3.67 3.43 15.47
C ASP A 76 2.47 4.10 14.77
N GLU A 77 2.36 5.42 14.82
CA GLU A 77 1.34 6.18 14.09
C GLU A 77 1.49 5.98 12.58
N ALA A 78 2.71 6.06 12.05
CA ALA A 78 2.99 5.85 10.63
C ALA A 78 2.66 4.42 10.20
N GLN A 79 3.07 3.41 10.98
CA GLN A 79 2.79 2.01 10.72
C GLN A 79 1.28 1.73 10.79
N THR A 80 0.58 2.29 11.78
CA THR A 80 -0.87 2.20 11.91
C THR A 80 -1.57 2.81 10.71
N LYS A 81 -1.15 4.01 10.28
CA LYS A 81 -1.70 4.69 9.10
C LYS A 81 -1.51 3.85 7.83
N LEU A 82 -0.33 3.27 7.62
CA LEU A 82 -0.07 2.37 6.50
C LEU A 82 -0.94 1.11 6.59
N ALA A 83 -1.04 0.47 7.76
CA ALA A 83 -1.81 -0.75 7.98
C ALA A 83 -3.33 -0.57 7.74
N HIS A 84 -3.87 0.63 7.97
CA HIS A 84 -5.30 0.92 7.81
C HIS A 84 -5.68 1.52 6.45
N SER A 85 -4.71 1.84 5.58
CA SER A 85 -4.99 2.36 4.24
C SER A 85 -4.53 1.38 3.15
N PRO A 86 -5.48 0.64 2.53
CA PRO A 86 -5.18 -0.20 1.38
C PRO A 86 -4.49 0.55 0.24
N ALA A 87 -4.88 1.81 -0.01
CA ALA A 87 -4.28 2.61 -1.07
C ALA A 87 -2.79 2.88 -0.79
N LEU A 88 -2.43 3.24 0.44
CA LEU A 88 -1.02 3.42 0.83
C LEU A 88 -0.22 2.12 0.67
N GLN A 89 -0.80 0.98 1.08
CA GLN A 89 -0.12 -0.32 0.98
C GLN A 89 0.17 -0.71 -0.46
N VAL A 90 -0.81 -0.57 -1.35
CA VAL A 90 -0.63 -0.91 -2.77
C VAL A 90 0.38 0.01 -3.44
N VAL A 91 0.36 1.31 -3.16
CA VAL A 91 1.36 2.23 -3.71
C VAL A 91 2.74 1.96 -3.10
N CYS A 92 2.84 1.58 -1.83
CA CYS A 92 4.10 1.16 -1.20
C CYS A 92 4.70 -0.06 -1.91
N GLU A 93 3.87 -1.09 -2.13
CA GLU A 93 4.27 -2.31 -2.84
C GLU A 93 4.69 -2.00 -4.28
N MET A 94 3.94 -1.13 -4.98
CA MET A 94 4.26 -0.68 -6.32
C MET A 94 5.63 0.00 -6.37
N MET A 95 5.88 0.96 -5.48
CA MET A 95 7.16 1.66 -5.37
C MET A 95 8.32 0.70 -5.10
N GLY A 96 8.13 -0.26 -4.19
CA GLY A 96 9.12 -1.30 -3.91
C GLY A 96 9.39 -2.19 -5.12
N LYS A 97 8.33 -2.63 -5.82
CA LYS A 97 8.44 -3.48 -7.00
C LYS A 97 9.15 -2.79 -8.15
N LEU A 98 8.82 -1.52 -8.43
CA LEU A 98 9.47 -0.73 -9.48
C LEU A 98 10.97 -0.56 -9.22
N ARG A 99 11.39 -0.38 -7.96
CA ARG A 99 12.81 -0.32 -7.58
C ARG A 99 13.55 -1.63 -7.83
N VAL A 100 12.92 -2.77 -7.54
CA VAL A 100 13.54 -4.10 -7.71
C VAL A 100 13.63 -4.50 -9.19
N MET A 101 12.65 -4.12 -10.01
CA MET A 101 12.61 -4.52 -11.43
C MET A 101 13.48 -3.66 -12.34
N THR A 102 14.01 -2.54 -11.84
CA THR A 102 15.00 -1.69 -12.54
C THR A 102 14.59 -1.32 -13.98
N PHE A 103 13.39 -0.79 -14.15
CA PHE A 103 12.93 -0.31 -15.45
C PHE A 103 13.68 0.95 -15.90
N ASP A 104 13.96 1.08 -17.19
CA ASP A 104 14.63 2.24 -17.79
C ASP A 104 13.78 3.52 -17.77
N TRP A 105 12.46 3.40 -17.68
CA TRP A 105 11.53 4.50 -17.49
C TRP A 105 11.27 4.84 -16.02
N TRP A 106 11.69 4.01 -15.07
CA TRP A 106 11.55 4.27 -13.62
C TRP A 106 12.90 4.17 -12.91
N THR A 107 13.79 5.10 -13.21
CA THR A 107 15.15 5.09 -12.68
C THR A 107 15.30 5.92 -11.40
N PRO A 108 16.35 5.66 -10.59
CA PRO A 108 16.73 6.53 -9.48
C PRO A 108 16.94 7.99 -9.87
N GLU A 109 17.49 8.25 -11.05
CA GLU A 109 17.70 9.60 -11.56
C GLU A 109 16.36 10.30 -11.81
N PHE A 110 15.40 9.58 -12.39
CA PHE A 110 14.05 10.10 -12.60
C PHE A 110 13.36 10.42 -11.27
N THR A 111 13.32 9.48 -10.33
CA THR A 111 12.59 9.69 -9.07
C THR A 111 13.21 10.80 -8.24
N ARG A 112 14.54 10.98 -8.30
CA ARG A 112 15.24 12.11 -7.69
C ARG A 112 14.89 13.44 -8.37
N GLN A 113 14.87 13.50 -9.69
CA GLN A 113 14.50 14.73 -10.41
C GLN A 113 13.05 15.12 -10.14
N ARG A 114 12.15 14.13 -10.12
CA ARG A 114 10.72 14.35 -9.86
C ARG A 114 10.46 14.75 -8.41
N TRP A 115 11.15 14.11 -7.47
CA TRP A 115 11.05 14.34 -6.03
C TRP A 115 12.43 14.52 -5.43
N SER A 116 12.90 15.77 -5.48
CA SER A 116 14.23 16.17 -5.00
C SER A 116 14.40 15.95 -3.49
N ALA A 117 15.66 16.00 -3.02
CA ALA A 117 15.98 15.98 -1.59
C ALA A 117 15.17 17.02 -0.80
N HIS A 118 14.97 18.21 -1.37
CA HIS A 118 14.14 19.26 -0.80
C HIS A 118 12.68 18.84 -0.63
N ALA A 119 12.08 18.22 -1.65
CA ALA A 119 10.71 17.74 -1.55
C ALA A 119 10.58 16.67 -0.46
N ARG A 120 11.50 15.68 -0.45
CA ARG A 120 11.44 14.55 0.49
C ARG A 120 11.70 14.98 1.94
N MET A 121 12.69 15.84 2.18
CA MET A 121 12.95 16.36 3.53
C MET A 121 11.78 17.19 4.05
N ARG A 122 11.08 17.94 3.17
CA ARG A 122 9.87 18.66 3.53
C ARG A 122 8.73 17.73 3.93
N TRP A 123 8.54 16.60 3.24
CA TRP A 123 7.54 15.60 3.64
C TRP A 123 7.80 15.05 5.04
N PHE A 124 9.08 14.90 5.40
CA PHE A 124 9.49 14.45 6.72
C PHE A 124 9.67 15.58 7.74
N ARG A 125 9.14 16.78 7.52
CA ARG A 125 9.33 17.94 8.43
C ARG A 125 8.98 17.62 9.90
N ASP A 126 7.95 16.80 10.10
CA ASP A 126 7.47 16.44 11.44
C ASP A 126 8.09 15.11 11.94
N ARG A 127 9.06 14.55 11.20
CA ARG A 127 9.80 13.31 11.48
C ARG A 127 11.32 13.57 11.60
N PRO A 128 11.78 14.22 12.68
CA PRO A 128 13.20 14.52 12.87
C PRO A 128 14.07 13.27 12.95
N ASP A 129 13.50 12.14 13.37
CA ASP A 129 14.13 10.82 13.42
C ASP A 129 14.50 10.31 12.02
N LEU A 130 13.54 10.32 11.08
CA LEU A 130 13.78 9.89 9.70
C LEU A 130 14.79 10.81 9.00
N ARG A 131 14.62 12.12 9.16
CA ARG A 131 15.54 13.08 8.55
C ARG A 131 16.96 12.93 9.08
N GLN A 132 17.11 12.72 10.39
CA GLN A 132 18.39 12.46 11.03
C GLN A 132 19.06 11.21 10.43
N GLU A 133 18.34 10.10 10.38
CA GLU A 133 18.86 8.82 9.87
C GLU A 133 19.31 8.93 8.42
N ILE A 134 18.45 9.48 7.54
CA ILE A 134 18.74 9.65 6.13
C ILE A 134 19.93 10.59 5.92
N THR A 135 19.95 11.74 6.63
CA THR A 135 21.06 12.72 6.51
C THR A 135 22.38 12.12 6.98
N ALA A 136 22.41 11.47 8.13
CA ALA A 136 23.62 10.87 8.66
C ALA A 136 24.14 9.76 7.73
N SER A 137 23.23 8.93 7.20
CA SER A 137 23.56 7.84 6.28
C SER A 137 24.17 8.32 4.96
N LEU A 138 23.70 9.44 4.42
CA LEU A 138 24.16 9.96 3.13
C LEU A 138 25.37 10.90 3.23
N THR A 139 25.49 11.67 4.31
CA THR A 139 26.44 12.79 4.38
C THR A 139 27.54 12.59 5.42
N GLY A 140 27.41 11.57 6.28
CA GLY A 140 28.32 11.36 7.42
C GLY A 140 28.16 12.39 8.54
N LEU A 141 27.21 13.33 8.43
CA LEU A 141 26.93 14.30 9.49
C LEU A 141 26.53 13.56 10.78
N PRO A 142 27.14 13.88 11.95
CA PRO A 142 26.80 13.21 13.19
C PRO A 142 25.30 13.31 13.49
N ALA A 143 24.71 12.19 13.91
CA ALA A 143 23.25 12.05 13.99
C ALA A 143 22.61 13.10 14.92
N THR A 144 23.22 13.40 16.06
CA THR A 144 22.78 14.48 16.97
C THR A 144 22.76 15.83 16.28
N THR A 145 23.82 16.17 15.53
CA THR A 145 23.89 17.41 14.78
C THR A 145 22.83 17.44 13.70
N ALA A 146 22.70 16.36 12.92
CA ALA A 146 21.72 16.24 11.84
C ALA A 146 20.30 16.49 12.35
N ARG A 147 19.91 15.89 13.48
CA ARG A 147 18.56 16.01 14.07
C ARG A 147 18.11 17.45 14.32
N HIS A 148 19.05 18.32 14.70
CA HIS A 148 18.75 19.72 15.04
C HIS A 148 18.80 20.67 13.85
N LYS A 149 19.15 20.19 12.65
CA LYS A 149 19.14 21.01 11.43
C LYS A 149 17.75 21.08 10.83
N SER A 150 17.50 22.17 10.10
CA SER A 150 16.28 22.33 9.35
C SER A 150 16.23 21.33 8.19
N PRO A 151 15.03 20.92 7.74
CA PRO A 151 14.85 20.11 6.54
C PRO A 151 15.56 20.71 5.30
N GLU A 152 15.56 22.03 5.18
CA GLU A 152 16.21 22.76 4.06
C GLU A 152 17.73 22.57 4.11
N PHE A 153 18.35 22.78 5.27
CA PHE A 153 19.80 22.58 5.41
C PHE A 153 20.20 21.14 5.10
N GLN A 154 19.42 20.16 5.58
CA GLN A 154 19.67 18.74 5.31
C GLN A 154 19.55 18.44 3.80
N ALA A 155 18.54 19.00 3.13
CA ALA A 155 18.34 18.83 1.70
C ALA A 155 19.45 19.48 0.87
N ASP A 156 19.89 20.68 1.22
CA ASP A 156 21.02 21.37 0.59
C ASP A 156 22.31 20.56 0.73
N LEU A 157 22.58 20.03 1.94
CA LEU A 157 23.73 19.18 2.17
C LEU A 157 23.67 17.90 1.33
N MET A 158 22.52 17.24 1.26
CA MET A 158 22.31 16.06 0.40
C MET A 158 22.53 16.40 -1.08
N ALA A 159 22.00 17.54 -1.55
CA ALA A 159 22.18 17.97 -2.93
C ALA A 159 23.67 18.22 -3.25
N ALA A 160 24.40 18.87 -2.34
CA ALA A 160 25.82 19.16 -2.49
C ALA A 160 26.68 17.88 -2.57
N VAL A 161 26.47 16.90 -1.69
CA VAL A 161 27.23 15.63 -1.74
C VAL A 161 26.92 14.81 -3.00
N MET A 162 25.70 14.93 -3.53
CA MET A 162 25.35 14.29 -4.81
C MET A 162 25.98 15.00 -6.01
N GLU A 163 26.01 16.33 -6.01
CA GLU A 163 26.66 17.12 -7.07
C GLU A 163 28.17 16.91 -7.10
N ALA A 164 28.79 16.78 -5.92
CA ALA A 164 30.20 16.41 -5.79
C ALA A 164 30.50 14.97 -6.25
N GLY A 165 29.48 14.12 -6.37
CA GLY A 165 29.62 12.71 -6.76
C GLY A 165 29.92 11.75 -5.60
N ASP A 166 29.85 12.22 -4.35
CA ASP A 166 30.07 11.39 -3.16
C ASP A 166 28.93 10.38 -2.93
N VAL A 167 27.73 10.70 -3.41
CA VAL A 167 26.53 9.86 -3.33
C VAL A 167 25.92 9.65 -4.71
N SER A 168 25.80 8.39 -5.13
CA SER A 168 25.12 8.03 -6.39
C SER A 168 23.60 8.14 -6.28
N ALA A 169 22.90 8.32 -7.41
CA ALA A 169 21.43 8.36 -7.40
C ALA A 169 20.78 7.07 -6.86
N PRO A 170 21.26 5.85 -7.20
CA PRO A 170 20.76 4.61 -6.58
C PRO A 170 20.92 4.61 -5.06
N ARG A 171 22.08 5.03 -4.54
CA ARG A 171 22.31 5.10 -3.10
C ARG A 171 21.40 6.13 -2.42
N PHE A 172 21.19 7.28 -3.07
CA PHE A 172 20.25 8.28 -2.61
C PHE A 172 18.82 7.72 -2.55
N GLU A 173 18.38 6.94 -3.53
CA GLU A 173 17.03 6.35 -3.49
C GLU A 173 16.86 5.27 -2.42
N GLU A 174 17.89 4.45 -2.20
CA GLU A 174 17.88 3.32 -1.29
C GLU A 174 17.57 3.74 0.16
N VAL A 175 18.11 4.88 0.61
CA VAL A 175 17.91 5.35 1.99
C VAL A 175 16.51 5.88 2.29
N PHE A 176 15.67 6.09 1.27
CA PHE A 176 14.27 6.46 1.47
C PHE A 176 13.38 5.22 1.41
N ASP A 177 12.93 4.73 2.56
CA ASP A 177 12.00 3.59 2.62
C ASP A 177 10.68 3.91 1.88
N PRO A 178 10.22 3.06 0.95
CA PRO A 178 8.91 3.22 0.31
C PRO A 178 7.75 3.42 1.30
N ARG A 179 7.79 2.77 2.48
CA ARG A 179 6.78 2.91 3.54
C ARG A 179 6.70 4.36 4.02
N ASP A 180 7.84 4.95 4.36
CA ASP A 180 7.89 6.35 4.80
C ASP A 180 7.52 7.31 3.68
N LEU A 181 7.96 7.03 2.45
CA LEU A 181 7.61 7.84 1.28
C LEU A 181 6.10 7.91 1.07
N VAL A 182 5.39 6.78 1.09
CA VAL A 182 3.93 6.82 0.85
C VAL A 182 3.14 7.38 2.03
N VAL A 183 3.64 7.20 3.26
CA VAL A 183 2.94 7.69 4.46
C VAL A 183 3.01 9.21 4.58
N HIS A 184 4.15 9.81 4.24
CA HIS A 184 4.41 11.24 4.41
C HIS A 184 4.40 12.04 3.10
N GLY A 185 4.64 11.38 1.97
CA GLY A 185 4.71 11.99 0.65
C GLY A 185 3.37 12.07 -0.09
N PRO A 186 3.38 12.62 -1.32
CA PRO A 186 2.20 12.81 -2.15
C PRO A 186 1.82 11.49 -2.86
N VAL A 187 1.16 10.58 -2.15
CA VAL A 187 0.81 9.23 -2.67
C VAL A 187 0.11 9.25 -4.04
N ALA A 188 -0.83 10.18 -4.25
CA ALA A 188 -1.52 10.32 -5.53
C ALA A 188 -0.56 10.66 -6.68
N GLU A 189 0.47 11.46 -6.39
CA GLU A 189 1.49 11.85 -7.38
C GLU A 189 2.41 10.69 -7.75
N PHE A 190 2.72 9.79 -6.80
CA PHE A 190 3.44 8.55 -7.11
C PHE A 190 2.63 7.67 -8.07
N TRP A 191 1.34 7.51 -7.80
CA TRP A 191 0.42 6.77 -8.67
C TRP A 191 0.31 7.40 -10.06
N THR A 192 0.06 8.71 -10.15
CA THR A 192 -0.02 9.44 -11.43
C THR A 192 1.28 9.33 -12.21
N SER A 193 2.44 9.51 -11.56
CA SER A 193 3.74 9.41 -12.23
C SER A 193 3.99 8.00 -12.77
N PHE A 194 3.56 6.95 -12.05
CA PHE A 194 3.60 5.58 -12.58
C PHE A 194 2.74 5.47 -13.85
N ARG A 195 1.48 5.92 -13.79
CA ARG A 195 0.55 5.82 -14.92
C ARG A 195 1.04 6.56 -16.17
N GLU A 196 1.62 7.73 -15.98
CA GLU A 196 2.14 8.56 -17.08
C GLU A 196 3.38 7.95 -17.75
N ARG A 197 4.22 7.24 -16.98
CA ARG A 197 5.53 6.75 -17.46
C ARG A 197 5.53 5.30 -17.90
N MET A 198 4.58 4.49 -17.42
CA MET A 198 4.44 3.11 -17.88
C MET A 198 4.30 3.10 -19.41
N PRO A 199 5.17 2.40 -20.16
CA PRO A 199 5.11 2.33 -21.61
C PRO A 199 3.99 1.37 -22.02
N TRP A 200 2.73 1.82 -21.95
CA TRP A 200 1.54 0.99 -22.19
C TRP A 200 1.51 0.29 -23.56
N HIS A 201 2.31 0.75 -24.51
CA HIS A 201 2.39 0.23 -25.88
C HIS A 201 3.46 -0.87 -26.03
N ASP A 202 4.24 -1.11 -24.98
CA ASP A 202 5.31 -2.11 -24.95
C ASP A 202 4.87 -3.34 -24.15
N ASP A 203 4.47 -4.38 -24.88
CA ASP A 203 4.08 -5.69 -24.36
C ASP A 203 5.30 -6.58 -24.00
N GLY A 204 6.46 -5.98 -23.70
CA GLY A 204 7.64 -6.70 -23.25
C GLY A 204 7.41 -7.56 -22.00
N ALA A 205 8.05 -8.73 -21.94
CA ALA A 205 7.83 -9.72 -20.88
C ALA A 205 7.99 -9.16 -19.45
N SER A 206 8.93 -8.25 -19.22
CA SER A 206 9.11 -7.58 -17.93
C SER A 206 7.93 -6.67 -17.56
N HIS A 207 7.36 -5.96 -18.53
CA HIS A 207 6.18 -5.11 -18.34
C HIS A 207 4.93 -5.95 -18.09
N GLN A 208 4.72 -7.01 -18.88
CA GLN A 208 3.62 -7.95 -18.65
C GLN A 208 3.71 -8.63 -17.29
N ALA A 209 4.92 -9.04 -16.87
CA ALA A 209 5.14 -9.63 -15.54
C ALA A 209 4.84 -8.64 -14.40
N PHE A 210 5.23 -7.37 -14.56
CA PHE A 210 4.88 -6.33 -13.61
C PHE A 210 3.37 -6.09 -13.54
N ILE A 211 2.69 -5.97 -14.68
CA ILE A 211 1.24 -5.75 -14.73
C ILE A 211 0.47 -6.95 -14.17
N ALA A 212 0.89 -8.19 -14.46
CA ALA A 212 0.31 -9.39 -13.85
C ALA A 212 0.45 -9.36 -12.32
N TRP A 213 1.64 -9.02 -11.82
CA TRP A 213 1.86 -8.84 -10.39
C TRP A 213 0.99 -7.71 -9.82
N PHE A 214 0.86 -6.60 -10.52
CA PHE A 214 0.15 -5.43 -10.00
C PHE A 214 -1.37 -5.64 -9.97
N LEU A 215 -1.93 -6.29 -10.99
CA LEU A 215 -3.31 -6.75 -11.01
C LEU A 215 -3.62 -7.70 -9.85
N ARG A 216 -2.71 -8.64 -9.53
CA ARG A 216 -2.83 -9.46 -8.33
C ARG A 216 -2.82 -8.62 -7.07
N ALA A 217 -1.92 -7.64 -6.97
CA ALA A 217 -1.87 -6.76 -5.81
C ALA A 217 -3.20 -5.99 -5.64
N LEU A 218 -3.78 -5.46 -6.72
CA LEU A 218 -5.06 -4.76 -6.67
C LEU A 218 -6.24 -5.65 -6.22
N LEU A 219 -6.20 -6.95 -6.57
CA LEU A 219 -7.21 -7.95 -6.20
C LEU A 219 -6.96 -8.62 -4.84
N ALA A 220 -5.75 -8.53 -4.29
CA ALA A 220 -5.36 -9.29 -3.11
C ALA A 220 -5.89 -8.67 -1.81
N GLU A 221 -6.38 -9.54 -0.93
CA GLU A 221 -6.81 -9.20 0.44
C GLU A 221 -5.67 -9.37 1.47
N ARG A 222 -4.45 -9.61 1.00
CA ARG A 222 -3.24 -9.71 1.83
C ARG A 222 -2.16 -8.83 1.24
N THR A 223 -1.38 -8.19 2.11
CA THR A 223 -0.16 -7.51 1.70
C THR A 223 0.93 -8.54 1.40
N CYS A 224 1.82 -8.22 0.46
CA CYS A 224 3.02 -9.04 0.24
C CYS A 224 4.03 -8.87 1.39
N ALA A 225 3.94 -7.77 2.15
CA ALA A 225 4.75 -7.53 3.34
C ALA A 225 4.00 -7.98 4.60
N GLU A 226 4.60 -8.92 5.34
CA GLU A 226 4.29 -9.35 6.72
C GLU A 226 2.82 -9.38 7.12
N GLU A 227 2.19 -10.55 6.98
CA GLU A 227 0.95 -11.02 7.64
C GLU A 227 -0.26 -10.06 7.75
N GLY A 228 -0.22 -8.92 7.07
CA GLY A 228 -1.26 -7.91 7.05
C GLY A 228 -2.42 -8.35 6.18
N THR A 229 -3.63 -8.24 6.72
CA THR A 229 -4.85 -8.26 5.91
C THR A 229 -5.06 -6.87 5.34
N ARG A 230 -5.41 -6.80 4.05
CA ARG A 230 -5.86 -5.57 3.41
C ARG A 230 -7.22 -5.78 2.79
N ARG A 231 -7.98 -4.71 2.67
CA ARG A 231 -9.12 -4.72 1.75
C ARG A 231 -8.57 -4.67 0.31
N ALA A 232 -9.07 -5.51 -0.58
CA ALA A 232 -8.72 -5.42 -1.99
C ALA A 232 -9.11 -4.03 -2.55
N ILE A 233 -8.29 -3.48 -3.45
CA ILE A 233 -8.59 -2.20 -4.11
C ILE A 233 -9.69 -2.40 -5.15
N LEU A 234 -9.58 -3.49 -5.91
CA LEU A 234 -10.55 -3.88 -6.92
C LEU A 234 -11.18 -5.21 -6.54
N THR A 235 -12.45 -5.34 -6.84
CA THR A 235 -13.12 -6.64 -6.89
C THR A 235 -12.85 -7.32 -8.24
N PRO A 236 -13.05 -8.64 -8.34
CA PRO A 236 -13.02 -9.33 -9.63
C PRO A 236 -13.97 -8.74 -10.68
N LEU A 237 -15.12 -8.21 -10.24
CA LEU A 237 -16.07 -7.57 -11.15
C LEU A 237 -15.52 -6.25 -11.70
N ASP A 238 -14.84 -5.45 -10.88
CA ASP A 238 -14.25 -4.18 -11.33
C ASP A 238 -13.20 -4.41 -12.41
N VAL A 239 -12.32 -5.41 -12.22
CA VAL A 239 -11.32 -5.79 -13.25
C VAL A 239 -12.02 -6.26 -14.52
N ARG A 240 -13.00 -7.17 -14.41
CA ARG A 240 -13.68 -7.72 -15.58
C ARG A 240 -14.48 -6.65 -16.33
N ALA A 241 -15.15 -5.75 -15.63
CA ALA A 241 -15.96 -4.68 -16.22
C ALA A 241 -15.09 -3.58 -16.85
N ALA A 242 -13.88 -3.36 -16.34
CA ALA A 242 -12.93 -2.40 -16.89
C ALA A 242 -12.23 -2.87 -18.17
N ILE A 243 -12.25 -4.17 -18.47
CA ILE A 243 -11.74 -4.74 -19.73
C ILE A 243 -12.91 -4.85 -20.73
N ASP A 244 -12.79 -4.18 -21.87
CA ASP A 244 -13.79 -4.23 -22.93
C ASP A 244 -14.11 -5.69 -23.34
N ALA A 245 -15.39 -5.97 -23.56
CA ALA A 245 -15.83 -7.32 -23.86
C ALA A 245 -15.25 -7.85 -25.18
N ARG A 246 -15.05 -6.99 -26.19
CA ARG A 246 -14.42 -7.39 -27.45
C ARG A 246 -12.94 -7.63 -27.27
N VAL A 247 -12.23 -6.79 -26.50
CA VAL A 247 -10.83 -7.02 -26.13
C VAL A 247 -10.68 -8.39 -25.46
N TRP A 248 -11.51 -8.68 -24.45
CA TRP A 248 -11.52 -9.97 -23.76
C TRP A 248 -11.71 -11.14 -24.73
N GLN A 249 -12.67 -11.05 -25.65
CA GLN A 249 -12.94 -12.11 -26.62
C GLN A 249 -11.90 -12.21 -27.74
N THR A 250 -11.17 -11.13 -28.02
CA THR A 250 -10.18 -11.10 -29.11
C THR A 250 -8.84 -11.65 -28.64
N TYR A 251 -8.38 -11.19 -27.47
CA TYR A 251 -7.00 -11.41 -27.04
C TYR A 251 -6.84 -12.56 -26.05
N LEU A 252 -7.85 -12.87 -25.24
CA LEU A 252 -7.71 -13.97 -24.29
C LEU A 252 -7.67 -15.32 -25.04
N PRO A 253 -6.71 -16.21 -24.71
CA PRO A 253 -6.57 -17.49 -25.38
C PRO A 253 -7.87 -18.30 -25.43
N VAL A 254 -8.10 -18.99 -26.55
CA VAL A 254 -9.35 -19.73 -26.80
C VAL A 254 -9.55 -20.83 -25.75
N ASP A 255 -8.49 -21.51 -25.35
CA ASP A 255 -8.48 -22.53 -24.30
C ASP A 255 -8.87 -21.96 -22.93
N VAL A 256 -8.36 -20.77 -22.57
CA VAL A 256 -8.76 -20.08 -21.33
C VAL A 256 -10.25 -19.71 -21.38
N ARG A 257 -10.72 -19.15 -22.50
CA ARG A 257 -12.14 -18.79 -22.69
C ARG A 257 -13.07 -20.01 -22.67
N ALA A 258 -12.66 -21.09 -23.32
CA ALA A 258 -13.40 -22.36 -23.32
C ALA A 258 -13.46 -22.96 -21.91
N ALA A 259 -12.37 -22.89 -21.14
CA ALA A 259 -12.34 -23.35 -19.75
C ALA A 259 -13.28 -22.54 -18.85
N VAL A 260 -13.37 -21.22 -19.06
CA VAL A 260 -14.35 -20.35 -18.37
C VAL A 260 -15.79 -20.77 -18.72
N ASP A 261 -16.09 -20.97 -20.00
CA ASP A 261 -17.43 -21.37 -20.44
C ASP A 261 -17.85 -22.74 -19.90
N GLU A 262 -16.94 -23.72 -19.97
CA GLU A 262 -17.15 -25.06 -19.41
C GLU A 262 -17.35 -25.01 -17.88
N ALA A 263 -16.59 -24.18 -17.16
CA ALA A 263 -16.78 -23.98 -15.73
C ALA A 263 -18.13 -23.33 -15.40
N ARG A 264 -18.60 -22.38 -16.23
CA ARG A 264 -19.92 -21.77 -16.12
C ARG A 264 -21.03 -22.80 -16.31
N ILE A 265 -21.01 -23.57 -17.39
CA ILE A 265 -22.00 -24.62 -17.68
C ILE A 265 -22.03 -25.66 -16.56
N ARG A 266 -20.85 -26.06 -16.05
CA ARG A 266 -20.75 -27.00 -14.92
C ARG A 266 -21.39 -26.45 -13.65
N GLN A 267 -21.16 -25.18 -13.33
CA GLN A 267 -21.76 -24.52 -12.17
C GLN A 267 -23.29 -24.44 -12.33
N GLU A 268 -23.79 -24.03 -13.50
CA GLU A 268 -25.23 -23.94 -13.77
C GLU A 268 -25.92 -25.30 -13.63
N ARG A 269 -25.27 -26.39 -14.05
CA ARG A 269 -25.80 -27.76 -13.91
C ARG A 269 -25.79 -28.26 -12.46
N SER A 270 -24.68 -28.03 -11.74
CA SER A 270 -24.48 -28.60 -10.39
C SER A 270 -25.09 -27.76 -9.27
N ARG A 271 -25.16 -26.44 -9.44
CA ARG A 271 -25.69 -25.48 -8.47
C ARG A 271 -26.49 -24.38 -9.18
N PRO A 272 -27.69 -24.69 -9.70
CA PRO A 272 -28.48 -23.75 -10.51
C PRO A 272 -28.89 -22.45 -9.80
N ARG A 273 -28.86 -22.44 -8.46
CA ARG A 273 -29.21 -21.27 -7.63
C ARG A 273 -28.03 -20.37 -7.28
N ASP A 274 -26.80 -20.82 -7.54
CA ASP A 274 -25.59 -20.08 -7.22
C ASP A 274 -25.02 -19.45 -8.51
N PRO A 275 -25.06 -18.12 -8.66
CA PRO A 275 -24.66 -17.47 -9.90
C PRO A 275 -23.16 -17.66 -10.18
N TYR A 276 -22.82 -17.78 -11.46
CA TYR A 276 -21.44 -17.70 -11.91
C TYR A 276 -21.03 -16.22 -11.98
N LEU A 277 -19.99 -15.84 -11.25
CA LEU A 277 -19.57 -14.46 -11.04
C LEU A 277 -18.16 -14.23 -11.59
N ALA A 278 -17.77 -12.96 -11.76
CA ALA A 278 -16.45 -12.57 -12.25
C ALA A 278 -15.27 -13.19 -11.45
N ARG A 279 -15.45 -13.45 -10.14
CA ARG A 279 -14.43 -14.14 -9.33
C ARG A 279 -14.14 -15.57 -9.81
N HIS A 280 -15.14 -16.25 -10.37
CA HIS A 280 -14.98 -17.59 -10.93
C HIS A 280 -14.30 -17.52 -12.30
N GLU A 281 -14.60 -16.49 -13.11
CA GLU A 281 -13.88 -16.22 -14.36
C GLU A 281 -12.39 -15.96 -14.10
N LEU A 282 -12.07 -15.05 -13.18
CA LEU A 282 -10.68 -14.69 -12.85
C LEU A 282 -9.91 -15.79 -12.11
N ALA A 283 -10.59 -16.81 -11.56
CA ALA A 283 -9.92 -18.00 -11.06
C ALA A 283 -9.30 -18.85 -12.18
N ILE A 284 -9.72 -18.64 -13.44
CA ILE A 284 -9.22 -19.34 -14.64
C ILE A 284 -8.42 -18.36 -15.51
N ALA A 285 -9.02 -17.21 -15.83
CA ALA A 285 -8.37 -16.09 -16.50
C ALA A 285 -7.58 -15.25 -15.49
N VAL A 286 -6.54 -15.88 -14.91
CA VAL A 286 -5.71 -15.25 -13.88
C VAL A 286 -4.97 -14.02 -14.44
N PRO A 287 -4.52 -13.09 -13.57
CA PRO A 287 -3.80 -11.88 -14.00
C PRO A 287 -2.62 -12.12 -14.93
N GLU A 288 -1.91 -13.24 -14.80
CA GLU A 288 -0.84 -13.67 -15.70
C GLU A 288 -1.34 -13.92 -17.12
N HIS A 289 -2.48 -14.62 -17.28
CA HIS A 289 -3.07 -14.83 -18.59
C HIS A 289 -3.53 -13.51 -19.21
N ILE A 290 -4.13 -12.63 -18.40
CA ILE A 290 -4.59 -11.32 -18.85
C ILE A 290 -3.41 -10.48 -19.33
N ALA A 291 -2.39 -10.28 -18.48
CA ALA A 291 -1.26 -9.41 -18.83
C ALA A 291 -0.37 -9.96 -19.95
N ALA A 292 -0.30 -11.29 -20.12
CA ALA A 292 0.51 -11.91 -21.17
C ALA A 292 -0.13 -11.82 -22.58
N HIS A 293 -1.46 -11.70 -22.66
CA HIS A 293 -2.19 -11.79 -23.93
C HIS A 293 -2.99 -10.55 -24.30
N VAL A 294 -3.50 -9.80 -23.33
CA VAL A 294 -4.20 -8.54 -23.57
C VAL A 294 -3.16 -7.43 -23.72
N PRO A 295 -3.18 -6.65 -24.82
CA PRO A 295 -2.26 -5.52 -24.99
C PRO A 295 -2.35 -4.58 -23.79
N LEU A 296 -1.19 -4.14 -23.27
CA LEU A 296 -1.16 -3.34 -22.04
C LEU A 296 -1.92 -2.02 -22.17
N THR A 297 -2.01 -1.44 -23.38
CA THR A 297 -2.84 -0.26 -23.67
C THR A 297 -4.32 -0.47 -23.32
N GLU A 298 -4.83 -1.67 -23.58
CA GLU A 298 -6.23 -2.03 -23.32
C GLU A 298 -6.50 -2.31 -21.83
N LEU A 299 -5.45 -2.44 -21.01
CA LEU A 299 -5.56 -2.62 -19.56
C LEU A 299 -5.58 -1.30 -18.79
N THR A 300 -5.36 -0.16 -19.45
CA THR A 300 -5.39 1.18 -18.83
C THR A 300 -6.73 1.50 -18.14
N GLY A 301 -7.84 0.91 -18.61
CA GLY A 301 -9.16 1.01 -17.99
C GLY A 301 -9.18 0.44 -16.56
N VAL A 302 -8.47 -0.66 -16.32
CA VAL A 302 -8.39 -1.30 -14.99
C VAL A 302 -7.67 -0.38 -14.00
N PHE A 303 -6.59 0.28 -14.42
CA PHE A 303 -5.86 1.23 -13.59
C PHE A 303 -6.65 2.53 -13.36
N THR A 304 -7.52 2.91 -14.29
CA THR A 304 -8.48 4.01 -14.07
C THR A 304 -9.50 3.64 -12.99
N ALA A 305 -10.04 2.42 -13.02
CA ALA A 305 -10.93 1.94 -11.97
C ALA A 305 -10.22 1.89 -10.61
N ALA A 306 -8.96 1.43 -10.57
CA ALA A 306 -8.16 1.41 -9.34
C ALA A 306 -7.95 2.82 -8.76
N GLU A 307 -7.64 3.80 -9.61
CA GLU A 307 -7.48 5.19 -9.19
C GLU A 307 -8.78 5.75 -8.58
N GLN A 308 -9.92 5.48 -9.21
CA GLN A 308 -11.23 5.91 -8.70
C GLN A 308 -11.55 5.26 -7.34
N ALA A 309 -11.24 3.98 -7.17
CA ALA A 309 -11.42 3.28 -5.90
C ALA A 309 -10.55 3.89 -4.77
N MET A 310 -9.32 4.31 -5.10
CA MET A 310 -8.39 4.91 -4.13
C MET A 310 -8.58 6.42 -3.91
N ALA A 311 -9.30 7.11 -4.81
CA ALA A 311 -9.40 8.58 -4.81
C ALA A 311 -9.90 9.18 -3.48
N SER A 312 -10.85 8.49 -2.83
CA SER A 312 -11.37 8.91 -1.52
C SER A 312 -10.29 8.88 -0.43
N GLU A 313 -9.45 7.84 -0.41
CA GLU A 313 -8.33 7.70 0.53
C GLU A 313 -7.24 8.73 0.23
N PHE A 314 -6.90 8.95 -1.05
CA PHE A 314 -5.93 9.98 -1.45
C PHE A 314 -6.37 11.40 -1.01
N SER A 315 -7.66 11.72 -1.14
CA SER A 315 -8.22 13.00 -0.71
C SER A 315 -8.20 13.16 0.81
N ALA A 316 -8.55 12.11 1.56
CA ALA A 316 -8.51 12.11 3.02
C ALA A 316 -7.08 12.35 3.55
N ILE A 317 -6.07 11.72 2.93
CA ILE A 317 -4.66 11.89 3.29
C ILE A 317 -4.19 13.33 3.07
N ARG A 318 -4.61 13.96 1.95
CA ARG A 318 -4.26 15.35 1.62
C ARG A 318 -4.83 16.36 2.63
N THR A 319 -6.01 16.07 3.17
CA THR A 319 -6.73 16.97 4.09
C THR A 319 -6.09 16.96 5.48
N VAL A 320 -5.66 15.79 5.98
CA VAL A 320 -4.96 15.68 7.27
C VAL A 320 -3.60 16.38 7.24
N GLY A 321 -2.90 16.34 6.10
CA GLY A 321 -1.61 17.06 5.94
C GLY A 321 -1.75 18.59 5.99
N ARG A 322 -2.88 19.14 5.52
CA ARG A 322 -3.12 20.59 5.51
C ARG A 322 -3.41 21.15 6.91
N VAL A 323 -4.19 20.44 7.72
CA VAL A 323 -4.58 20.87 9.07
C VAL A 323 -3.40 20.91 10.05
N ARG A 324 -2.33 20.15 9.81
CA ARG A 324 -1.09 20.21 10.62
C ARG A 324 -0.06 21.24 10.08
N SER A 325 -0.33 21.88 8.95
CA SER A 325 0.59 22.82 8.29
C SER A 325 0.18 24.30 8.37
N GLU A 326 -0.97 24.60 8.96
CA GLU A 326 -1.45 25.95 9.31
C GLU A 326 -1.27 26.18 10.82
#